data_AF-A0AAU7LH90-F1
#
_entry.id   AF-A0AAU7LH90-F1
#
_cell.length_a   1.000
_cell.length_b   1.000
_cell.length_c   1.000
_cell.angle_alpha   90.00
_cell.angle_beta   90.00
_cell.angle_gamma   90.00
#
_symmetry.space_group_name_H-M   'P 1'
#
loop_
_entity.id
_entity.type
_entity.pdbx_description
1 polymer ?
#
loop_
_entity_poly.entity_id
_entity_poly.type
_entity_poly.pdbx_seq_one_letter_code
_entity_poly.pdbx_strand_id
1 'polypeptide(L)'
;MTALAIFSVEEFCHQALDPDLPDRLARRFVETFDRNGVSAQEKASWAKSLPALANLLRTLPMDGHILIEYPMPLGNRRADCVLIGMDAAAQTHIVIIELKQWSQGSIRLNHEFDMGWLTVNASEPYSTDHPCEQADIYRVALGQLLDLGEESPQIHALAYLHEYAEIDNDLLRESRFRDHLNRAHLMTRNHGRTGALALLANLQRKSPILERLISPRLRYSDTFIANFSNKLNCSALFEPSTGQTETFKEIASALNEITTPTCVIVKGIVGTGKTVLAMLLVRYLMERGKNPKYYVRSAAIKDCMEHLDFYSEGRAATEYLVVDEAHRLSEGDLPKLLRNRQLTIFFVDDNQWLHPDENCRSHHILDAALDAGMCVTERTLTEQLRCRDANAYLAWVDDFMNHGKLAPLKADEDFEVTLVDSPDTMQRLLAAQAKDGSTCRIVAGYCWPWKTAKTPGRNYDIDINGWQARWNAPRSYAEWNRAPGLHEEVGAIYTVQGFEYDYVGVLIGDDLIHTEKGLRIQASAQQYAPLTSTRTRGNIPQEQRDSNFSRAIRNIYYVLMTRAKKGVLIYAVHAGLQDKLAQMLDKSTTGTFPKPAAGRT
;
A
#
# COMPACT_ATOMS: atom_id res chain seq x y z
N MET A 1 2.10 9.81 18.64
CA MET A 1 2.51 8.42 18.89
C MET A 1 2.74 8.33 20.38
N THR A 2 1.99 7.50 21.10
CA THR A 2 2.12 7.36 22.56
C THR A 2 2.05 5.88 22.89
N ALA A 3 2.93 5.39 23.76
CA ALA A 3 2.90 4.01 24.24
C ALA A 3 1.60 3.74 24.99
N LEU A 4 1.15 2.49 24.97
CA LEU A 4 -0.08 2.08 25.65
C LEU A 4 0.03 2.21 27.17
N ALA A 5 1.21 1.89 27.70
CA ALA A 5 1.55 2.07 29.10
C ALA A 5 3.05 2.31 29.27
N ILE A 6 3.38 3.04 30.33
CA ILE A 6 4.76 3.37 30.70
C ILE A 6 4.88 3.10 32.19
N PHE A 7 5.92 2.37 32.56
CA PHE A 7 6.22 2.00 33.95
C PHE A 7 7.71 2.18 34.20
N SER A 8 8.10 2.45 35.44
CA SER A 8 9.44 2.05 35.86
C SER A 8 9.58 0.53 35.80
N VAL A 9 10.81 0.01 35.67
CA VAL A 9 11.03 -1.44 35.61
C VAL A 9 10.51 -2.14 36.88
N GLU A 10 10.68 -1.53 38.05
CA GLU A 10 10.17 -2.04 39.32
C GLU A 10 8.64 -2.14 39.33
N GLU A 11 7.94 -1.06 38.95
CA GLU A 11 6.48 -1.05 38.85
C GLU A 11 5.98 -2.08 37.84
N PHE A 12 6.63 -2.21 36.70
CA PHE A 12 6.28 -3.24 35.71
C PHE A 12 6.43 -4.65 36.28
N CYS A 13 7.53 -4.95 36.99
CA CYS A 13 7.73 -6.27 37.58
C CYS A 13 6.63 -6.65 38.57
N HIS A 14 6.06 -5.66 39.27
CA HIS A 14 4.91 -5.86 40.16
C HIS A 14 3.59 -5.97 39.39
N GLN A 15 3.31 -5.01 38.50
CA GLN A 15 2.05 -4.88 37.77
C GLN A 15 1.85 -6.00 36.74
N ALA A 16 2.91 -6.51 36.13
CA ALA A 16 2.83 -7.57 35.12
C ALA A 16 2.33 -8.91 35.68
N LEU A 17 2.42 -9.11 37.00
CA LEU A 17 1.90 -10.30 37.68
C LEU A 17 0.44 -10.16 38.10
N ASP A 18 -0.14 -8.96 37.96
CA ASP A 18 -1.55 -8.71 38.23
C ASP A 18 -2.42 -9.27 37.09
N PRO A 19 -3.34 -10.22 37.37
CA PRO A 19 -4.24 -10.78 36.38
C PRO A 19 -5.12 -9.73 35.66
N ASP A 20 -5.34 -8.56 36.26
CA ASP A 20 -6.17 -7.49 35.71
C ASP A 20 -5.40 -6.54 34.77
N LEU A 21 -4.06 -6.65 34.66
CA LEU A 21 -3.27 -5.78 33.79
C LEU A 21 -3.72 -5.84 32.32
N PRO A 22 -3.96 -7.01 31.69
CA PRO A 22 -4.44 -7.10 30.32
C PRO A 22 -5.78 -6.37 30.10
N ASP A 23 -6.68 -6.37 31.08
CA ASP A 23 -7.95 -5.63 31.04
C ASP A 23 -7.75 -4.12 31.15
N ARG A 24 -6.78 -3.67 31.96
CA ARG A 24 -6.40 -2.25 32.01
C ARG A 24 -5.78 -1.79 30.69
N LEU A 25 -4.90 -2.60 30.09
CA LEU A 25 -4.29 -2.32 28.80
C LEU A 25 -5.35 -2.28 27.68
N ALA A 26 -6.30 -3.22 27.67
CA ALA A 26 -7.36 -3.26 26.66
C ALA A 26 -8.25 -2.01 26.67
N ARG A 27 -8.59 -1.50 27.87
CA ARG A 27 -9.34 -0.23 28.00
C ARG A 27 -8.56 0.96 27.44
N ARG A 28 -7.28 1.08 27.79
CA ARG A 28 -6.39 2.13 27.28
C ARG A 28 -6.16 2.04 25.77
N PHE A 29 -6.18 0.83 25.20
CA PHE A 29 -5.91 0.63 23.79
C PHE A 29 -6.98 1.29 22.91
N VAL A 30 -8.24 1.18 23.31
CA VAL A 30 -9.37 1.83 22.63
C VAL A 30 -9.20 3.35 22.62
N GLU A 31 -8.83 3.92 23.78
CA GLU A 31 -8.61 5.36 23.95
C GLU A 31 -7.38 5.86 23.17
N THR A 32 -6.30 5.08 23.16
CA THR A 32 -5.00 5.49 22.60
C THR A 32 -4.94 5.33 21.08
N PHE A 33 -5.61 4.31 20.53
CA PHE A 33 -5.50 3.95 19.11
C PHE A 33 -6.78 4.15 18.28
N ASP A 34 -7.86 4.69 18.87
CA ASP A 34 -9.14 4.98 18.19
C ASP A 34 -9.67 3.75 17.40
N ARG A 35 -9.73 2.61 18.10
CA ARG A 35 -10.18 1.30 17.56
C ARG A 35 -11.39 0.77 18.32
N ASN A 36 -12.22 -0.01 17.63
CA ASN A 36 -13.47 -0.58 18.17
C ASN A 36 -13.28 -1.66 19.27
N GLY A 37 -12.03 -1.98 19.65
CA GLY A 37 -11.71 -2.97 20.66
C GLY A 37 -10.32 -3.61 20.45
N VAL A 38 -9.93 -4.45 21.40
CA VAL A 38 -8.74 -5.33 21.33
C VAL A 38 -9.20 -6.75 21.02
N SER A 39 -8.45 -7.47 20.19
CA SER A 39 -8.77 -8.88 19.90
C SER A 39 -8.54 -9.76 21.14
N ALA A 40 -9.33 -10.84 21.27
CA ALA A 40 -9.13 -11.79 22.37
C ALA A 40 -7.72 -12.39 22.37
N GLN A 41 -7.14 -12.59 21.19
CA GLN A 41 -5.78 -13.12 21.01
C GLN A 41 -4.71 -12.15 21.49
N GLU A 42 -4.86 -10.85 21.22
CA GLU A 42 -3.93 -9.80 21.66
C GLU A 42 -3.96 -9.63 23.18
N LYS A 43 -5.17 -9.66 23.78
CA LYS A 43 -5.29 -9.67 25.25
C LYS A 43 -4.67 -10.92 25.89
N ALA A 44 -4.89 -12.09 25.31
CA ALA A 44 -4.26 -13.34 25.77
C ALA A 44 -2.73 -13.29 25.65
N SER A 45 -2.21 -12.62 24.62
CA SER A 45 -0.78 -12.41 24.43
C SER A 45 -0.13 -11.65 25.58
N TRP A 46 -0.76 -10.55 26.01
CA TRP A 46 -0.28 -9.77 27.15
C TRP A 46 -0.32 -10.56 28.46
N ALA A 47 -1.42 -11.28 28.70
CA ALA A 47 -1.62 -12.09 29.91
C ALA A 47 -0.56 -13.18 30.09
N LYS A 48 0.09 -13.59 28.99
CA LYS A 48 1.11 -14.64 28.99
C LYS A 48 2.53 -14.08 28.95
N SER A 49 2.78 -13.12 28.06
CA SER A 49 4.14 -12.69 27.72
C SER A 49 4.70 -11.64 28.68
N LEU A 50 3.86 -10.72 29.19
CA LEU A 50 4.32 -9.69 30.13
C LEU A 50 4.79 -10.28 31.47
N PRO A 51 4.10 -11.25 32.11
CA PRO A 51 4.62 -11.94 33.29
C PRO A 51 5.95 -12.65 33.04
N ALA A 52 6.12 -13.29 31.87
CA ALA A 52 7.35 -13.98 31.51
C ALA A 52 8.54 -13.02 31.38
N LEU A 53 8.32 -11.83 30.82
CA LEU A 53 9.31 -10.76 30.78
C LEU A 53 9.59 -10.20 32.18
N ALA A 54 8.57 -9.91 32.97
CA ALA A 54 8.74 -9.40 34.35
C ALA A 54 9.56 -10.35 35.23
N ASN A 55 9.29 -11.66 35.16
CA ASN A 55 10.07 -12.67 35.88
C ASN A 55 11.54 -12.69 35.46
N LEU A 56 11.85 -12.39 34.20
CA LEU A 56 13.22 -12.24 33.72
C LEU A 56 13.87 -10.97 34.30
N LEU A 57 13.22 -9.81 34.14
CA LEU A 57 13.77 -8.52 34.55
C LEU A 57 14.01 -8.44 36.05
N ARG A 58 13.14 -9.05 36.87
CA ARG A 58 13.29 -9.10 38.35
C ARG A 58 14.58 -9.80 38.81
N THR A 59 15.22 -10.60 37.96
CA THR A 59 16.49 -11.27 38.29
C THR A 59 17.72 -10.37 38.08
N LEU A 60 17.54 -9.18 37.52
CA LEU A 60 18.63 -8.29 37.13
C LEU A 60 18.69 -7.05 38.03
N PRO A 61 19.90 -6.56 38.36
CA PRO A 61 20.07 -5.29 39.05
C PRO A 61 19.92 -4.13 38.06
N MET A 62 18.68 -3.87 37.63
CA MET A 62 18.38 -2.88 36.61
C MET A 62 17.39 -1.81 37.09
N ASP A 63 17.54 -0.60 36.54
CA ASP A 63 16.63 0.53 36.74
C ASP A 63 16.46 1.29 35.42
N GLY A 64 15.28 1.86 35.21
CA GLY A 64 14.86 2.43 33.95
C GLY A 64 13.36 2.42 33.79
N HIS A 65 12.92 2.56 32.54
CA HIS A 65 11.50 2.52 32.19
C HIS A 65 11.25 1.50 31.09
N ILE A 66 10.03 0.94 31.10
CA ILE A 66 9.50 0.08 30.06
C ILE A 66 8.24 0.70 29.48
N LEU A 67 8.18 0.76 28.16
CA LEU A 67 7.04 1.22 27.38
C LEU A 67 6.41 -0.01 26.72
N ILE A 68 5.11 -0.19 26.88
CA ILE A 68 4.36 -1.34 26.35
C ILE A 68 3.60 -0.91 25.09
N GLU A 69 3.61 -1.76 24.06
CA GLU A 69 2.97 -1.50 22.76
C GLU A 69 3.41 -0.15 22.18
N TYR A 70 4.74 0.02 22.04
CA TYR A 70 5.32 1.28 21.58
C TYR A 70 5.08 1.46 20.08
N PRO A 71 4.40 2.54 19.63
CA PRO A 71 4.17 2.79 18.22
C PRO A 71 5.48 3.07 17.50
N MET A 72 5.78 2.25 16.49
CA MET A 72 6.98 2.42 15.70
C MET A 72 6.75 3.48 14.61
N PRO A 73 7.79 4.21 14.19
CA PRO A 73 7.73 5.03 12.99
C PRO A 73 7.82 4.12 11.76
N LEU A 74 6.86 3.21 11.59
CA LEU A 74 6.74 2.24 10.48
C LEU A 74 5.27 1.84 10.33
N GLY A 75 4.50 2.63 9.59
CA GLY A 75 3.06 2.45 9.42
C GLY A 75 2.31 2.32 10.75
N ASN A 76 1.53 1.24 10.89
CA ASN A 76 0.74 0.93 12.09
C ASN A 76 1.43 -0.10 13.02
N ARG A 77 2.73 -0.40 12.81
CA ARG A 77 3.46 -1.40 13.58
C ARG A 77 3.76 -0.90 14.99
N ARG A 78 3.84 -1.84 15.94
CA ARG A 78 4.16 -1.59 17.34
C ARG A 78 5.24 -2.59 17.77
N ALA A 79 6.17 -2.12 18.60
CA ALA A 79 7.05 -3.01 19.35
C ALA A 79 6.35 -3.41 20.64
N ASP A 80 6.43 -4.69 21.02
CA ASP A 80 5.74 -5.19 22.21
C ASP A 80 6.23 -4.47 23.47
N CYS A 81 7.55 -4.32 23.62
CA CYS A 81 8.16 -3.58 24.72
C CYS A 81 9.38 -2.76 24.24
N VAL A 82 9.55 -1.57 24.79
CA VAL A 82 10.78 -0.76 24.65
C VAL A 82 11.29 -0.43 26.04
N LEU A 83 12.49 -0.89 26.37
CA LEU A 83 13.20 -0.52 27.60
C LEU A 83 14.14 0.64 27.33
N ILE A 84 14.23 1.57 28.29
CA ILE A 84 15.19 2.66 28.27
C ILE A 84 15.84 2.85 29.64
N GLY A 85 17.16 2.99 29.64
CA GLY A 85 17.96 3.27 30.83
C GLY A 85 19.36 3.73 30.45
N MET A 86 20.19 4.03 31.44
CA MET A 86 21.59 4.37 31.26
C MET A 86 22.49 3.36 31.96
N ASP A 87 23.68 3.17 31.39
CA ASP A 87 24.74 2.38 32.01
C ASP A 87 25.50 3.15 33.09
N ALA A 88 26.52 2.50 33.66
CA ALA A 88 27.42 3.09 34.65
C ALA A 88 28.19 4.31 34.09
N ALA A 89 28.45 4.34 32.78
CA ALA A 89 29.12 5.43 32.07
C ALA A 89 28.18 6.58 31.67
N ALA A 90 26.89 6.50 32.04
CA ALA A 90 25.83 7.44 31.67
C ALA A 90 25.52 7.47 30.16
N GLN A 91 25.87 6.41 29.43
CA GLN A 91 25.41 6.19 28.07
C GLN A 91 23.96 5.71 28.10
N THR A 92 23.07 6.36 27.35
CA THR A 92 21.68 5.89 27.21
C THR A 92 21.63 4.66 26.31
N HIS A 93 20.88 3.64 26.76
CA HIS A 93 20.54 2.43 26.03
C HIS A 93 19.02 2.34 25.82
N ILE A 94 18.62 1.98 24.60
CA ILE A 94 17.23 1.63 24.26
C ILE A 94 17.23 0.18 23.80
N VAL A 95 16.40 -0.67 24.40
CA VAL A 95 16.29 -2.10 24.03
C VAL A 95 14.87 -2.37 23.57
N ILE A 96 14.71 -2.68 22.29
CA ILE A 96 13.44 -3.09 21.70
C ILE A 96 13.29 -4.59 21.89
N ILE A 97 12.19 -5.00 22.50
CA ILE A 97 11.87 -6.40 22.78
C ILE A 97 10.64 -6.81 21.99
N GLU A 98 10.82 -7.79 21.11
CA GLU A 98 9.74 -8.51 20.43
C GLU A 98 9.44 -9.80 21.19
N LEU A 99 8.20 -9.97 21.64
CA LEU A 99 7.73 -11.11 22.43
C LEU A 99 6.98 -12.09 21.52
N LYS A 100 7.39 -13.35 21.52
CA LYS A 100 6.71 -14.41 20.75
C LYS A 100 6.34 -15.58 21.67
N GLN A 101 5.16 -16.14 21.42
CA GLN A 101 4.60 -17.29 22.15
C GLN A 101 4.65 -18.57 21.31
N TRP A 102 5.69 -18.72 20.49
CA TRP A 102 5.85 -19.90 19.66
C TRP A 102 6.27 -21.09 20.52
N SER A 103 5.76 -22.27 20.20
CA SER A 103 6.15 -23.53 20.82
C SER A 103 7.08 -24.32 19.90
N GLN A 104 7.84 -25.25 20.48
CA GLN A 104 8.69 -26.13 19.68
C GLN A 104 7.81 -26.92 18.67
N GLY A 105 8.23 -26.99 17.41
CA GLY A 105 7.48 -27.63 16.32
C GLY A 105 6.34 -26.80 15.73
N SER A 106 6.03 -25.61 16.29
CA SER A 106 5.00 -24.71 15.72
C SER A 106 5.49 -23.91 14.53
N ILE A 107 6.74 -24.06 14.10
CA ILE A 107 7.33 -23.31 13.01
C ILE A 107 7.98 -24.23 11.99
N ARG A 108 7.92 -23.83 10.72
CA ARG A 108 8.61 -24.49 9.61
C ARG A 108 9.08 -23.44 8.60
N LEU A 109 10.05 -23.80 7.77
CA LEU A 109 10.39 -22.98 6.61
C LEU A 109 9.22 -22.91 5.66
N ASN A 110 8.95 -21.72 5.16
CA ASN A 110 8.06 -21.56 4.03
C ASN A 110 8.83 -21.94 2.75
N HIS A 111 8.42 -23.03 2.11
CA HIS A 111 9.05 -23.54 0.89
C HIS A 111 8.34 -23.06 -0.40
N GLU A 112 7.24 -22.32 -0.28
CA GLU A 112 6.55 -21.79 -1.46
C GLU A 112 7.39 -20.70 -2.16
N PHE A 113 8.29 -20.04 -1.42
CA PHE A 113 9.18 -19.00 -1.92
C PHE A 113 10.53 -19.09 -1.17
N ASP A 114 11.65 -19.18 -1.88
CA ASP A 114 13.01 -19.28 -1.31
C ASP A 114 13.50 -17.93 -0.74
N MET A 115 12.70 -17.32 0.14
CA MET A 115 12.88 -15.97 0.68
C MET A 115 13.15 -15.97 2.19
N GLY A 116 13.34 -17.14 2.81
CA GLY A 116 13.68 -17.26 4.23
C GLY A 116 12.52 -17.04 5.21
N TRP A 117 11.27 -16.97 4.75
CA TRP A 117 10.11 -16.84 5.62
C TRP A 117 9.81 -18.09 6.44
N LEU A 118 9.17 -17.88 7.59
CA LEU A 118 8.67 -18.92 8.48
C LEU A 118 7.15 -19.03 8.34
N THR A 119 6.64 -20.25 8.36
CA THR A 119 5.21 -20.51 8.58
C THR A 119 5.00 -20.94 10.01
N VAL A 120 4.09 -20.26 10.71
CA VAL A 120 3.68 -20.62 12.07
C VAL A 120 2.40 -21.45 12.00
N ASN A 121 2.45 -22.65 12.54
CA ASN A 121 1.34 -23.58 12.67
C ASN A 121 0.47 -23.21 13.88
N ALA A 122 -0.27 -22.11 13.77
CA ALA A 122 -1.32 -21.71 14.70
C ALA A 122 -2.69 -22.29 14.30
N SER A 123 -3.75 -21.98 15.05
CA SER A 123 -5.14 -22.36 14.68
C SER A 123 -5.50 -21.89 13.27
N GLU A 124 -4.99 -20.73 12.88
CA GLU A 124 -4.93 -20.25 11.51
C GLU A 124 -3.45 -20.04 11.14
N PRO A 125 -2.87 -20.91 10.29
CA PRO A 125 -1.48 -20.78 9.90
C PRO A 125 -1.20 -19.45 9.20
N TYR A 126 -0.06 -18.83 9.51
CA TYR A 126 0.37 -17.56 8.92
C TYR A 126 1.87 -17.56 8.60
N SER A 127 2.25 -16.76 7.61
CA SER A 127 3.65 -16.50 7.26
C SER A 127 4.19 -15.31 8.03
N THR A 128 5.47 -15.35 8.41
CA THR A 128 6.11 -14.31 9.21
C THR A 128 7.62 -14.29 8.98
N ASP A 129 8.23 -13.13 9.21
CA ASP A 129 9.68 -12.95 9.22
C ASP A 129 10.33 -13.65 10.42
N HIS A 130 11.65 -13.80 10.38
CA HIS A 130 12.38 -14.26 11.55
C HIS A 130 12.23 -13.25 12.71
N PRO A 131 12.02 -13.68 13.97
CA PRO A 131 11.73 -12.74 15.07
C PRO A 131 12.85 -11.72 15.34
N CYS A 132 14.12 -12.11 15.14
CA CYS A 132 15.25 -11.17 15.18
C CYS A 132 15.24 -10.14 14.06
N GLU A 133 14.76 -10.51 12.87
CA GLU A 133 14.62 -9.57 11.77
C GLU A 133 13.58 -8.50 12.09
N GLN A 134 12.43 -8.93 12.62
CA GLN A 134 11.36 -8.01 13.01
C GLN A 134 11.84 -7.02 14.09
N ALA A 135 12.53 -7.49 15.13
CA ALA A 135 13.08 -6.63 16.18
C ALA A 135 14.16 -5.67 15.64
N ASP A 136 15.02 -6.12 14.71
CA ASP A 136 16.05 -5.30 14.09
C ASP A 136 15.45 -4.20 13.18
N ILE A 137 14.39 -4.51 12.43
CA ILE A 137 13.65 -3.52 11.64
C ILE A 137 13.19 -2.36 12.53
N TYR A 138 12.68 -2.67 13.72
CA TYR A 138 12.27 -1.66 14.69
C TYR A 138 13.45 -0.85 15.23
N ARG A 139 14.56 -1.50 15.55
CA ARG A 139 15.80 -0.84 16.01
C ARG A 139 16.33 0.15 14.99
N VAL A 140 16.39 -0.25 13.72
CA VAL A 140 16.80 0.62 12.62
C VAL A 140 15.84 1.79 12.48
N ALA A 141 14.54 1.54 12.49
CA ALA A 141 13.55 2.61 12.33
C ALA A 141 13.61 3.63 13.47
N LEU A 142 13.67 3.19 14.73
CA LEU A 142 13.76 4.09 15.88
C LEU A 142 15.03 4.95 15.79
N GLY A 143 16.18 4.37 15.44
CA GLY A 143 17.43 5.11 15.31
C GLY A 143 17.50 6.08 14.14
N GLN A 144 16.76 5.82 13.06
CA GLN A 144 16.81 6.64 11.84
C GLN A 144 15.73 7.73 11.76
N LEU A 145 14.62 7.53 12.48
CA LEU A 145 13.41 8.33 12.31
C LEU A 145 13.01 9.11 13.55
N LEU A 146 13.51 8.77 14.74
CA LEU A 146 13.14 9.47 15.95
C LEU A 146 14.16 10.59 16.29
N ASP A 147 13.65 11.78 16.62
CA ASP A 147 14.46 12.88 17.13
C ASP A 147 14.84 12.65 18.60
N LEU A 148 16.00 12.03 18.79
CA LEU A 148 16.59 11.76 20.10
C LEU A 148 17.42 12.96 20.64
N GLY A 149 17.42 14.09 19.94
CA GLY A 149 18.17 15.30 20.30
C GLY A 149 19.66 15.20 19.96
N GLU A 150 20.50 15.81 20.81
CA GLU A 150 21.96 15.72 20.69
C GLU A 150 22.54 14.43 21.30
N GLU A 151 21.74 13.70 22.08
CA GLU A 151 22.13 12.40 22.61
C GLU A 151 22.14 11.33 21.50
N SER A 152 23.16 10.47 21.53
CA SER A 152 23.28 9.32 20.63
C SER A 152 23.13 8.02 21.43
N PRO A 153 21.90 7.58 21.72
CA PRO A 153 21.68 6.37 22.50
C PRO A 153 22.10 5.12 21.70
N GLN A 154 22.54 4.08 22.41
CA GLN A 154 22.75 2.77 21.79
C GLN A 154 21.42 2.02 21.74
N ILE A 155 20.96 1.70 20.53
CA ILE A 155 19.67 1.04 20.32
C ILE A 155 19.92 -0.43 19.97
N HIS A 156 19.27 -1.32 20.71
CA HIS A 156 19.44 -2.76 20.64
C HIS A 156 18.12 -3.45 20.31
N ALA A 157 18.20 -4.65 19.74
CA ALA A 157 17.05 -5.49 19.41
C ALA A 157 17.15 -6.85 20.11
N LEU A 158 16.05 -7.30 20.71
CA LEU A 158 15.93 -8.58 21.40
C LEU A 158 14.62 -9.26 21.00
N ALA A 159 14.70 -10.46 20.45
CA ALA A 159 13.57 -11.36 20.31
C ALA A 159 13.53 -12.31 21.52
N TYR A 160 12.42 -12.33 22.26
CA TYR A 160 12.22 -13.23 23.39
C TYR A 160 11.05 -14.19 23.14
N LEU A 161 11.41 -15.44 22.86
CA LEU A 161 10.49 -16.55 22.64
C LEU A 161 10.41 -17.38 23.93
N HIS A 162 9.60 -16.92 24.89
CA HIS A 162 9.63 -17.42 26.27
C HIS A 162 9.14 -18.88 26.44
N GLU A 163 8.40 -19.41 25.47
CA GLU A 163 7.92 -20.79 25.46
C GLU A 163 8.67 -21.73 24.54
N TYR A 164 9.46 -21.16 23.62
CA TYR A 164 10.15 -21.93 22.60
C TYR A 164 11.38 -22.61 23.23
N ALA A 165 11.47 -23.93 23.12
CA ALA A 165 12.64 -24.68 23.53
C ALA A 165 13.39 -25.13 22.28
N GLU A 166 14.61 -24.60 22.11
CA GLU A 166 15.47 -24.97 20.98
C GLU A 166 15.91 -26.43 21.10
N ILE A 167 15.99 -27.11 19.95
CA ILE A 167 16.57 -28.45 19.79
C ILE A 167 17.95 -28.38 19.12
N ASP A 168 18.66 -29.50 19.04
CA ASP A 168 19.91 -29.56 18.27
C ASP A 168 19.65 -29.20 16.79
N ASN A 169 20.48 -28.30 16.24
CA ASN A 169 20.29 -27.71 14.90
C ASN A 169 18.93 -27.02 14.73
N ASP A 170 18.51 -26.23 15.71
CA ASP A 170 17.25 -25.51 15.68
C ASP A 170 17.09 -24.62 14.43
N LEU A 171 15.87 -24.60 13.89
CA LEU A 171 15.51 -23.84 12.70
C LEU A 171 15.87 -22.34 12.85
N LEU A 172 15.61 -21.75 14.02
CA LEU A 172 15.88 -20.32 14.25
C LEU A 172 17.38 -19.98 14.34
N ARG A 173 18.25 -20.99 14.35
CA ARG A 173 19.71 -20.86 14.41
C ARG A 173 20.40 -21.26 13.11
N GLU A 174 19.66 -21.60 12.06
CA GLU A 174 20.23 -21.95 10.77
C GLU A 174 21.10 -20.83 10.19
N SER A 175 22.12 -21.22 9.41
CA SER A 175 23.08 -20.29 8.79
C SER A 175 22.43 -19.21 7.91
N ARG A 176 21.28 -19.50 7.30
CA ARG A 176 20.49 -18.54 6.52
C ARG A 176 20.05 -17.32 7.33
N PHE A 177 19.89 -17.46 8.65
CA PHE A 177 19.46 -16.38 9.54
C PHE A 177 20.62 -15.66 10.24
N ARG A 178 21.87 -16.01 9.91
CA ARG A 178 23.07 -15.49 10.58
C ARG A 178 23.11 -13.96 10.61
N ASP A 179 22.68 -13.31 9.53
CA ASP A 179 22.66 -11.85 9.44
C ASP A 179 21.69 -11.22 10.44
N HIS A 180 20.50 -11.79 10.63
CA HIS A 180 19.53 -11.31 11.61
C HIS A 180 20.02 -11.58 13.05
N LEU A 181 20.62 -12.75 13.28
CA LEU A 181 21.18 -13.14 14.59
C LEU A 181 22.40 -12.31 14.99
N ASN A 182 23.11 -11.70 14.04
CA ASN A 182 24.19 -10.76 14.32
C ASN A 182 23.68 -9.36 14.71
N ARG A 183 22.48 -8.98 14.24
CA ARG A 183 21.91 -7.63 14.45
C ARG A 183 20.93 -7.55 15.62
N ALA A 184 20.39 -8.68 16.07
CA ALA A 184 19.50 -8.77 17.22
C ALA A 184 19.79 -10.01 18.05
N HIS A 185 19.55 -9.91 19.36
CA HIS A 185 19.67 -11.05 20.27
C HIS A 185 18.44 -11.96 20.13
N LEU A 186 18.66 -13.28 20.04
CA LEU A 186 17.62 -14.29 20.16
C LEU A 186 17.73 -14.99 21.51
N MET A 187 16.70 -14.85 22.34
CA MET A 187 16.56 -15.57 23.59
C MET A 187 15.32 -16.47 23.54
N THR A 188 15.54 -17.75 23.78
CA THR A 188 14.50 -18.76 23.89
C THR A 188 14.46 -19.28 25.33
N ARG A 189 13.58 -20.23 25.64
CA ARG A 189 13.44 -20.76 27.00
C ARG A 189 14.74 -21.37 27.53
N ASN A 190 15.55 -21.99 26.67
CA ASN A 190 16.74 -22.75 27.05
C ASN A 190 18.07 -22.22 26.44
N HIS A 191 18.05 -21.26 25.52
CA HIS A 191 19.27 -20.73 24.87
C HIS A 191 19.28 -19.20 24.73
N GLY A 192 20.46 -18.64 24.48
CA GLY A 192 20.65 -17.19 24.23
C GLY A 192 20.59 -16.28 25.46
N ARG A 193 20.36 -16.85 26.66
CA ARG A 193 20.14 -16.12 27.91
C ARG A 193 21.31 -15.22 28.32
N THR A 194 22.56 -15.68 28.22
CA THR A 194 23.73 -14.95 28.71
C THR A 194 23.90 -13.58 28.05
N GLY A 195 23.83 -13.51 26.71
CA GLY A 195 23.98 -12.24 25.98
C GLY A 195 22.82 -11.28 26.22
N ALA A 196 21.58 -11.79 26.23
CA ALA A 196 20.39 -10.98 26.49
C ALA A 196 20.39 -10.40 27.92
N LEU A 197 20.74 -11.19 28.94
CA LEU A 197 20.83 -10.71 30.31
C LEU A 197 21.95 -9.68 30.49
N ALA A 198 23.11 -9.89 29.85
CA ALA A 198 24.22 -8.93 29.91
C ALA A 198 23.81 -7.57 29.32
N LEU A 199 23.10 -7.57 28.18
CA LEU A 199 22.55 -6.36 27.59
C LEU A 199 21.56 -5.65 28.53
N LEU A 200 20.61 -6.40 29.10
CA LEU A 200 19.56 -5.84 29.96
C LEU A 200 20.12 -5.30 31.29
N ALA A 201 21.13 -5.96 31.86
CA ALA A 201 21.79 -5.54 33.09
C ALA A 201 22.58 -4.23 32.96
N ASN A 202 22.84 -3.76 31.74
CA ASN A 202 23.45 -2.44 31.51
C ASN A 202 22.51 -1.30 31.88
N LEU A 203 21.19 -1.50 31.95
CA LEU A 203 20.25 -0.44 32.28
C LEU A 203 20.22 -0.27 33.81
N GLN A 204 21.08 0.59 34.35
CA GLN A 204 21.28 0.74 35.80
C GLN A 204 20.63 2.00 36.38
N ARG A 205 20.23 2.96 35.53
CA ARG A 205 19.66 4.25 35.92
C ARG A 205 18.60 4.71 34.92
N LYS A 206 17.65 5.52 35.36
CA LYS A 206 16.65 6.17 34.49
C LYS A 206 17.31 7.19 33.55
N SER A 207 16.96 7.14 32.27
CA SER A 207 17.49 8.04 31.24
C SER A 207 16.69 9.36 31.15
N PRO A 208 17.35 10.52 30.95
CA PRO A 208 16.70 11.82 30.79
C PRO A 208 15.94 11.97 29.47
N ILE A 209 16.21 11.14 28.45
CA ILE A 209 15.52 11.24 27.14
C ILE A 209 14.22 10.44 27.06
N LEU A 210 13.72 9.89 28.19
CA LEU A 210 12.42 9.22 28.23
C LEU A 210 11.32 10.07 27.61
N GLU A 211 11.27 11.37 27.92
CA GLU A 211 10.25 12.29 27.40
C GLU A 211 10.23 12.35 25.86
N ARG A 212 11.36 12.09 25.20
CA ARG A 212 11.44 12.00 23.73
C ARG A 212 10.83 10.71 23.17
N LEU A 213 10.72 9.66 23.99
CA LEU A 213 9.93 8.47 23.66
C LEU A 213 8.45 8.66 23.99
N ILE A 214 8.12 9.42 25.04
CA ILE A 214 6.74 9.72 25.43
C ILE A 214 6.06 10.64 24.40
N SER A 215 6.78 11.68 23.97
CA SER A 215 6.34 12.69 23.00
C SER A 215 7.27 12.70 21.77
N PRO A 216 7.27 11.62 20.97
CA PRO A 216 8.21 11.43 19.88
C PRO A 216 8.01 12.46 18.77
N ARG A 217 9.11 13.10 18.39
CA ARG A 217 9.20 13.91 17.16
C ARG A 217 9.95 13.10 16.12
N LEU A 218 9.46 13.08 14.89
CA LEU A 218 10.17 12.39 13.81
C LEU A 218 11.22 13.32 13.23
N ARG A 219 12.44 12.80 13.06
CA ARG A 219 13.52 13.39 12.29
C ARG A 219 13.82 12.45 11.13
N TYR A 220 13.50 12.87 9.92
CA TYR A 220 13.83 12.12 8.73
C TYR A 220 15.33 12.33 8.44
N SER A 221 16.13 11.29 8.63
CA SER A 221 17.57 11.33 8.30
C SER A 221 17.79 11.44 6.79
N ASP A 222 18.91 12.05 6.36
CA ASP A 222 19.29 12.10 4.95
C ASP A 222 19.38 10.70 4.33
N THR A 223 19.85 9.72 5.11
CA THR A 223 19.88 8.30 4.74
C THR A 223 18.47 7.72 4.60
N PHE A 224 17.50 8.13 5.42
CA PHE A 224 16.10 7.72 5.26
C PHE A 224 15.47 8.34 4.01
N ILE A 225 15.75 9.62 3.71
CA ILE A 225 15.25 10.30 2.50
C ILE A 225 15.87 9.69 1.22
N ALA A 226 17.16 9.35 1.27
CA ALA A 226 17.85 8.64 0.19
C ALA A 226 17.33 7.19 0.04
N ASN A 227 17.12 6.49 1.16
CA ASN A 227 16.50 5.16 1.16
C ASN A 227 15.02 5.21 0.79
N PHE A 228 14.30 6.30 1.01
CA PHE A 228 12.93 6.51 0.55
C PHE A 228 12.90 6.55 -0.99
N SER A 229 13.87 7.23 -1.60
CA SER A 229 14.05 7.20 -3.06
C SER A 229 14.45 5.82 -3.59
N ASN A 230 15.25 5.04 -2.83
CA ASN A 230 15.72 3.71 -3.25
C ASN A 230 14.74 2.55 -2.93
N LYS A 231 14.12 2.51 -1.75
CA LYS A 231 13.22 1.43 -1.28
C LYS A 231 11.87 1.43 -1.96
N LEU A 232 11.44 2.56 -2.50
CA LEU A 232 10.31 2.58 -3.41
C LEU A 232 10.60 1.76 -4.68
N ASN A 233 11.88 1.45 -5.00
CA ASN A 233 12.38 0.47 -5.98
C ASN A 233 11.47 0.28 -7.21
N CYS A 234 10.94 1.41 -7.67
CA CYS A 234 10.27 1.62 -8.92
C CYS A 234 11.23 2.52 -9.67
N SER A 235 12.29 1.97 -10.24
CA SER A 235 13.15 2.74 -11.14
C SER A 235 12.37 3.33 -12.32
N ALA A 236 11.19 2.80 -12.63
CA ALA A 236 10.21 3.36 -13.57
C ALA A 236 9.23 4.40 -12.96
N LEU A 237 9.20 4.51 -11.62
CA LEU A 237 8.54 5.47 -10.72
C LEU A 237 8.92 6.94 -10.80
N PHE A 238 10.23 7.18 -10.88
CA PHE A 238 10.84 8.21 -10.02
C PHE A 238 11.91 9.08 -10.68
N GLU A 239 12.10 9.01 -11.99
CA GLU A 239 12.73 10.15 -12.68
C GLU A 239 11.63 11.16 -12.97
N PRO A 240 11.50 12.23 -12.16
CA PRO A 240 10.50 13.22 -12.46
C PRO A 240 10.82 13.88 -13.79
N SER A 241 9.81 14.05 -14.64
CA SER A 241 9.98 14.81 -15.87
C SER A 241 10.34 16.27 -15.55
N THR A 242 10.88 17.00 -16.53
CA THR A 242 11.10 18.44 -16.42
C THR A 242 9.82 19.17 -15.99
N GLY A 243 8.67 18.80 -16.56
CA GLY A 243 7.36 19.33 -16.19
C GLY A 243 6.94 19.00 -14.75
N GLN A 244 7.20 17.79 -14.25
CA GLN A 244 6.95 17.45 -12.83
C GLN A 244 7.80 18.28 -11.89
N THR A 245 9.05 18.56 -12.27
CA THR A 245 9.95 19.41 -11.48
C THR A 245 9.46 20.86 -11.44
N GLU A 246 8.93 21.38 -12.55
CA GLU A 246 8.35 22.72 -12.61
C GLU A 246 7.04 22.82 -11.82
N THR A 247 6.08 21.91 -12.04
CA THR A 247 4.82 21.91 -11.28
C THR A 247 5.06 21.68 -9.79
N PHE A 248 6.02 20.83 -9.44
CA PHE A 248 6.45 20.69 -8.05
C PHE A 248 6.99 22.00 -7.48
N LYS A 249 7.84 22.73 -8.21
CA LYS A 249 8.36 24.04 -7.76
C LYS A 249 7.24 25.06 -7.57
N GLU A 250 6.25 25.10 -8.46
CA GLU A 250 5.09 25.99 -8.34
C GLU A 250 4.26 25.67 -7.09
N ILE A 251 3.92 24.39 -6.89
CA ILE A 251 3.17 23.94 -5.71
C ILE A 251 3.99 24.21 -4.44
N ALA A 252 5.27 23.83 -4.44
CA ALA A 252 6.17 24.06 -3.31
C ALA A 252 6.33 25.55 -2.96
N SER A 253 6.39 26.44 -3.96
CA SER A 253 6.43 27.89 -3.74
C SER A 253 5.14 28.37 -3.10
N ALA A 254 3.98 27.94 -3.62
CA ALA A 254 2.69 28.28 -3.03
C ALA A 254 2.53 27.75 -1.60
N LEU A 255 3.10 26.58 -1.30
CA LEU A 255 3.08 26.00 0.04
C LEU A 255 3.92 26.79 1.06
N ASN A 256 4.98 27.48 0.63
CA ASN A 256 5.82 28.28 1.54
C ASN A 256 5.12 29.55 2.07
N GLU A 257 4.07 30.01 1.39
CA GLU A 257 3.32 31.22 1.75
C GLU A 257 2.14 30.93 2.69
N ILE A 258 1.88 29.65 2.98
CA ILE A 258 0.74 29.22 3.79
C ILE A 258 0.96 29.52 5.27
N THR A 259 0.17 30.43 5.82
CA THR A 259 0.15 30.79 7.25
C THR A 259 -1.12 30.32 7.96
N THR A 260 -2.19 30.03 7.21
CA THR A 260 -3.48 29.56 7.70
C THR A 260 -3.74 28.10 7.28
N PRO A 261 -4.62 27.36 7.98
CA PRO A 261 -5.06 26.04 7.54
C PRO A 261 -5.50 26.05 6.07
N THR A 262 -4.85 25.24 5.23
CA THR A 262 -5.03 25.28 3.78
C THR A 262 -5.29 23.89 3.19
N CYS A 263 -6.26 23.82 2.27
CA CYS A 263 -6.54 22.67 1.44
C CYS A 263 -6.06 22.94 0.00
N VAL A 264 -5.23 22.05 -0.54
CA VAL A 264 -4.77 22.11 -1.93
C VAL A 264 -5.44 20.98 -2.71
N ILE A 265 -6.13 21.31 -3.80
CA ILE A 265 -6.79 20.35 -4.68
C ILE A 265 -6.02 20.30 -5.99
N VAL A 266 -5.31 19.19 -6.22
CA VAL A 266 -4.56 18.93 -7.45
C VAL A 266 -5.37 18.00 -8.34
N LYS A 267 -5.99 18.58 -9.37
CA LYS A 267 -6.71 17.85 -10.41
C LYS A 267 -5.74 17.37 -11.47
N GLY A 268 -5.92 16.16 -11.98
CA GLY A 268 -5.14 15.70 -13.13
C GLY A 268 -5.72 14.42 -13.69
N ILE A 269 -5.58 14.24 -15.01
CA ILE A 269 -6.00 13.02 -15.69
C ILE A 269 -5.01 11.86 -15.46
N VAL A 270 -5.32 10.66 -15.95
CA VAL A 270 -4.39 9.53 -15.90
C VAL A 270 -3.06 9.94 -16.55
N GLY A 271 -1.94 9.61 -15.91
CA GLY A 271 -0.62 9.82 -16.48
C GLY A 271 -0.03 11.23 -16.37
N THR A 272 -0.61 12.10 -15.56
CA THR A 272 0.00 13.40 -15.21
C THR A 272 1.00 13.31 -14.06
N GLY A 273 1.29 12.12 -13.54
CA GLY A 273 2.29 11.92 -12.48
C GLY A 273 1.83 12.31 -11.06
N LYS A 274 0.51 12.33 -10.80
CA LYS A 274 -0.07 12.69 -9.48
C LYS A 274 0.62 11.99 -8.29
N THR A 275 0.78 10.67 -8.35
CA THR A 275 1.42 9.89 -7.27
C THR A 275 2.90 10.25 -7.10
N VAL A 276 3.62 10.48 -8.19
CA VAL A 276 5.04 10.92 -8.15
C VAL A 276 5.14 12.29 -7.48
N LEU A 277 4.30 13.23 -7.89
CA LEU A 277 4.21 14.56 -7.31
C LEU A 277 3.80 14.51 -5.83
N ALA A 278 2.85 13.64 -5.46
CA ALA A 278 2.49 13.39 -4.07
C ALA A 278 3.68 12.94 -3.23
N MET A 279 4.49 12.02 -3.75
CA MET A 279 5.72 11.54 -3.08
C MET A 279 6.79 12.62 -2.98
N LEU A 280 6.98 13.43 -4.02
CA LEU A 280 7.89 14.57 -3.99
C LEU A 280 7.46 15.59 -2.92
N LEU A 281 6.16 15.87 -2.79
CA LEU A 281 5.63 16.77 -1.76
C LEU A 281 5.77 16.20 -0.34
N VAL A 282 5.54 14.89 -0.17
CA VAL A 282 5.83 14.20 1.11
C VAL A 282 7.30 14.38 1.47
N ARG A 283 8.22 14.08 0.55
CA ARG A 283 9.67 14.30 0.74
C ARG A 283 10.01 15.75 1.07
N TYR A 284 9.46 16.71 0.33
CA TYR A 284 9.68 18.14 0.53
C TYR A 284 9.29 18.62 1.93
N LEU A 285 8.18 18.10 2.46
CA LEU A 285 7.69 18.39 3.80
C LEU A 285 8.61 17.76 4.85
N MET A 286 9.05 16.51 4.62
CA MET A 286 10.01 15.82 5.49
C MET A 286 11.36 16.54 5.57
N GLU A 287 11.90 17.01 4.44
CA GLU A 287 13.15 17.80 4.34
C GLU A 287 13.09 19.12 5.14
N ARG A 288 11.89 19.62 5.45
CA ARG A 288 11.65 20.81 6.28
C ARG A 288 11.30 20.50 7.73
N GLY A 289 11.52 19.26 8.17
CA GLY A 289 11.22 18.80 9.52
C GLY A 289 9.72 18.72 9.83
N LYS A 290 8.86 18.66 8.80
CA LYS A 290 7.42 18.40 8.99
C LYS A 290 7.16 16.89 9.05
N ASN A 291 6.04 16.49 9.63
CA ASN A 291 5.63 15.09 9.75
C ASN A 291 4.42 14.75 8.85
N PRO A 292 4.59 14.77 7.51
CA PRO A 292 3.49 14.48 6.61
C PRO A 292 3.02 13.03 6.75
N LYS A 293 1.73 12.82 6.55
CA LYS A 293 1.17 11.50 6.29
C LYS A 293 0.64 11.40 4.88
N TYR A 294 0.77 10.24 4.28
CA TYR A 294 0.21 9.88 2.98
C TYR A 294 -0.93 8.90 3.19
N TYR A 295 -2.05 9.16 2.54
CA TYR A 295 -3.23 8.30 2.56
C TYR A 295 -3.65 7.97 1.13
N VAL A 296 -3.87 6.69 0.88
CA VAL A 296 -4.42 6.19 -0.38
C VAL A 296 -5.34 5.01 -0.08
N ARG A 297 -6.49 4.95 -0.76
CA ARG A 297 -7.47 3.86 -0.59
C ARG A 297 -7.13 2.63 -1.42
N SER A 298 -6.34 2.80 -2.49
CA SER A 298 -5.94 1.69 -3.36
C SER A 298 -5.22 0.63 -2.56
N ALA A 299 -5.79 -0.58 -2.50
CA ALA A 299 -5.17 -1.73 -1.84
C ALA A 299 -3.80 -2.04 -2.43
N ALA A 300 -3.66 -1.84 -3.75
CA ALA A 300 -2.44 -2.15 -4.48
C ALA A 300 -1.31 -1.14 -4.21
N ILE A 301 -1.63 0.15 -4.08
CA ILE A 301 -0.65 1.17 -3.65
C ILE A 301 -0.39 1.07 -2.14
N LYS A 302 -1.43 0.78 -1.35
CA LYS A 302 -1.33 0.53 0.10
C LYS A 302 -0.32 -0.58 0.38
N ASP A 303 -0.41 -1.71 -0.30
CA ASP A 303 0.51 -2.85 -0.12
C ASP A 303 1.99 -2.46 -0.35
N CYS A 304 2.25 -1.57 -1.31
CA CYS A 304 3.60 -1.03 -1.56
C CYS A 304 4.10 -0.08 -0.46
N MET A 305 3.20 0.56 0.29
CA MET A 305 3.50 1.74 1.11
C MET A 305 3.15 1.59 2.59
N GLU A 306 2.39 0.58 2.98
CA GLU A 306 1.89 0.43 4.35
C GLU A 306 2.99 0.17 5.39
N HIS A 307 4.16 -0.26 4.91
CA HIS A 307 5.37 -0.42 5.73
C HIS A 307 6.15 0.88 5.90
N LEU A 308 5.79 1.94 5.15
CA LEU A 308 6.40 3.26 5.26
C LEU A 308 5.75 4.03 6.41
N ASP A 309 6.59 4.75 7.15
CA ASP A 309 6.24 5.47 8.38
C ASP A 309 5.26 6.64 8.17
N PHE A 310 5.29 7.24 6.99
CA PHE A 310 4.39 8.30 6.61
C PHE A 310 3.05 7.77 6.08
N TYR A 311 2.86 6.48 5.81
CA TYR A 311 1.53 5.97 5.44
C TYR A 311 0.55 6.06 6.64
N SER A 312 -0.71 6.43 6.37
CA SER A 312 -1.78 6.38 7.37
C SER A 312 -3.13 6.09 6.71
N GLU A 313 -4.07 5.51 7.47
CA GLU A 313 -5.46 5.31 7.04
C GLU A 313 -6.32 6.57 7.24
N GLY A 314 -5.72 7.77 7.11
CA GLY A 314 -6.38 9.06 7.34
C GLY A 314 -6.77 9.34 8.79
N ARG A 315 -6.35 8.49 9.74
CA ARG A 315 -6.62 8.61 11.19
C ARG A 315 -5.47 9.22 11.98
N ALA A 316 -4.31 9.42 11.34
CA ALA A 316 -3.13 9.87 12.05
C ALA A 316 -3.31 11.29 12.60
N ALA A 317 -2.83 11.50 13.83
CA ALA A 317 -2.62 12.82 14.39
C ALA A 317 -1.41 13.46 13.69
N THR A 318 -1.69 14.20 12.61
CA THR A 318 -0.71 14.99 11.85
C THR A 318 -1.32 16.32 11.45
N GLU A 319 -0.47 17.33 11.31
CA GLU A 319 -0.85 18.64 10.77
C GLU A 319 -0.79 18.66 9.24
N TYR A 320 -0.10 17.69 8.61
CA TYR A 320 0.19 17.66 7.18
C TYR A 320 -0.27 16.33 6.57
N LEU A 321 -1.27 16.37 5.69
CA LEU A 321 -1.83 15.17 5.06
C LEU A 321 -1.81 15.28 3.54
N VAL A 322 -1.31 14.26 2.87
CA VAL A 322 -1.35 14.08 1.42
C VAL A 322 -2.28 12.92 1.12
N VAL A 323 -3.34 13.17 0.36
CA VAL A 323 -4.37 12.20 0.01
C VAL A 323 -4.29 11.95 -1.50
N ASP A 324 -3.96 10.71 -1.87
CA ASP A 324 -3.87 10.29 -3.27
C ASP A 324 -5.08 9.44 -3.67
N GLU A 325 -5.39 9.44 -4.96
CA GLU A 325 -6.58 8.81 -5.54
C GLU A 325 -7.88 9.21 -4.80
N ALA A 326 -8.03 10.50 -4.48
CA ALA A 326 -9.12 11.03 -3.65
C ALA A 326 -10.52 10.76 -4.24
N HIS A 327 -10.62 10.54 -5.55
CA HIS A 327 -11.85 10.12 -6.23
C HIS A 327 -12.41 8.77 -5.76
N ARG A 328 -11.61 7.99 -5.01
CA ARG A 328 -12.03 6.72 -4.38
C ARG A 328 -12.64 6.90 -2.99
N LEU A 329 -12.66 8.11 -2.46
CA LEU A 329 -13.27 8.41 -1.18
C LEU A 329 -14.78 8.50 -1.30
N SER A 330 -15.45 8.30 -0.18
CA SER A 330 -16.82 8.77 -0.01
C SER A 330 -16.80 10.21 0.49
N GLU A 331 -17.85 10.98 0.23
CA GLU A 331 -17.99 12.34 0.79
C GLU A 331 -17.90 12.34 2.33
N GLY A 332 -18.41 11.30 2.99
CA GLY A 332 -18.35 11.12 4.44
C GLY A 332 -16.93 10.96 5.01
N ASP A 333 -15.93 10.64 4.17
CA ASP A 333 -14.54 10.56 4.59
C ASP A 333 -13.91 11.97 4.75
N LEU A 334 -14.39 12.97 4.01
CA LEU A 334 -13.74 14.29 3.89
C LEU A 334 -13.64 15.06 5.22
N PRO A 335 -14.70 15.18 6.05
CA PRO A 335 -14.62 15.94 7.31
C PRO A 335 -13.51 15.42 8.22
N LYS A 336 -13.29 14.09 8.23
CA LYS A 336 -12.25 13.45 9.03
C LYS A 336 -10.84 13.76 8.52
N LEU A 337 -10.66 13.78 7.19
CA LEU A 337 -9.35 14.03 6.59
C LEU A 337 -8.92 15.48 6.78
N LEU A 338 -9.87 16.43 6.74
CA LEU A 338 -9.64 17.87 6.87
C LEU A 338 -9.54 18.37 8.32
N ARG A 339 -10.09 17.63 9.30
CA ARG A 339 -10.13 18.06 10.71
C ARG A 339 -8.74 18.21 11.31
N ASN A 340 -8.53 19.33 12.01
CA ASN A 340 -7.30 19.67 12.75
C ASN A 340 -6.02 19.57 11.89
N ARG A 341 -6.09 20.02 10.63
CA ARG A 341 -4.95 20.05 9.69
C ARG A 341 -4.47 21.47 9.47
N GLN A 342 -3.15 21.64 9.38
CA GLN A 342 -2.54 22.86 8.85
C GLN A 342 -2.51 22.81 7.32
N LEU A 343 -2.29 21.63 6.74
CA LEU A 343 -2.23 21.43 5.29
C LEU A 343 -2.84 20.08 4.92
N THR A 344 -3.79 20.08 3.98
CA THR A 344 -4.26 18.86 3.31
C THR A 344 -4.13 19.00 1.80
N ILE A 345 -3.45 18.08 1.13
CA ILE A 345 -3.29 18.07 -0.32
C ILE A 345 -4.04 16.87 -0.89
N PHE A 346 -5.04 17.11 -1.73
CA PHE A 346 -5.78 16.05 -2.42
C PHE A 346 -5.35 15.96 -3.87
N PHE A 347 -5.01 14.75 -4.32
CA PHE A 347 -4.87 14.41 -5.73
C PHE A 347 -6.13 13.70 -6.21
N VAL A 348 -6.79 14.25 -7.22
CA VAL A 348 -8.11 13.77 -7.66
C VAL A 348 -8.22 13.68 -9.18
N ASP A 349 -8.90 12.64 -9.64
CA ASP A 349 -9.33 12.47 -11.02
C ASP A 349 -10.82 12.09 -11.03
N ASP A 350 -11.68 13.05 -11.39
CA ASP A 350 -13.14 12.92 -11.34
C ASP A 350 -13.68 11.83 -12.30
N ASN A 351 -12.83 11.26 -13.18
CA ASN A 351 -13.18 10.21 -14.13
C ASN A 351 -12.64 8.81 -13.76
N GLN A 352 -11.87 8.65 -12.67
CA GLN A 352 -11.26 7.36 -12.28
C GLN A 352 -11.96 6.62 -11.13
N TRP A 353 -13.14 7.06 -10.70
CA TRP A 353 -13.93 6.33 -9.70
C TRP A 353 -14.56 5.06 -10.31
N LEU A 354 -14.65 3.99 -9.53
CA LEU A 354 -15.02 2.65 -10.00
C LEU A 354 -16.35 2.16 -9.40
N HIS A 355 -16.79 2.75 -8.30
CA HIS A 355 -18.03 2.37 -7.63
C HIS A 355 -18.88 3.61 -7.32
N PRO A 356 -20.23 3.56 -7.45
CA PRO A 356 -21.09 4.69 -7.13
C PRO A 356 -20.97 5.24 -5.69
N ASP A 357 -20.41 4.46 -4.76
CA ASP A 357 -20.12 4.88 -3.39
C ASP A 357 -18.77 5.61 -3.25
N GLU A 358 -17.93 5.55 -4.28
CA GLU A 358 -16.74 6.40 -4.44
C GLU A 358 -17.20 7.74 -5.06
N ASN A 359 -17.99 8.50 -4.30
CA ASN A 359 -18.65 9.73 -4.75
C ASN A 359 -17.83 11.00 -4.51
N CYS A 360 -16.63 10.93 -3.95
CA CYS A 360 -15.77 12.11 -3.77
C CYS A 360 -15.30 12.67 -5.12
N ARG A 361 -15.56 13.96 -5.36
CA ARG A 361 -15.13 14.70 -6.56
C ARG A 361 -14.44 15.97 -6.14
N SER A 362 -13.77 16.63 -7.08
CA SER A 362 -13.07 17.88 -6.82
C SER A 362 -13.94 18.95 -6.13
N HIS A 363 -15.22 19.08 -6.53
CA HIS A 363 -16.15 20.01 -5.88
C HIS A 363 -16.56 19.60 -4.46
N HIS A 364 -16.75 18.31 -4.19
CA HIS A 364 -17.01 17.83 -2.83
C HIS A 364 -15.84 18.15 -1.87
N ILE A 365 -14.60 18.05 -2.35
CA ILE A 365 -13.40 18.39 -1.58
C ILE A 365 -13.36 19.91 -1.31
N LEU A 366 -13.70 20.73 -2.31
CA LEU A 366 -13.80 22.17 -2.18
C LEU A 366 -14.82 22.56 -1.10
N ASP A 367 -16.05 22.05 -1.21
CA ASP A 367 -17.13 22.35 -0.26
C ASP A 367 -16.75 21.94 1.16
N ALA A 368 -16.25 20.71 1.34
CA ALA A 368 -15.85 20.22 2.65
C ALA A 368 -14.68 21.02 3.27
N ALA A 369 -13.74 21.51 2.45
CA ALA A 369 -12.63 22.33 2.93
C ALA A 369 -13.08 23.74 3.34
N LEU A 370 -14.02 24.33 2.60
CA LEU A 370 -14.64 25.61 2.96
C LEU A 370 -15.44 25.49 4.26
N ASP A 371 -16.23 24.41 4.41
CA ASP A 371 -16.97 24.10 5.64
C ASP A 371 -16.05 23.90 6.85
N ALA A 372 -14.84 23.37 6.63
CA ALA A 372 -13.81 23.24 7.65
C ALA A 372 -13.06 24.56 7.97
N GLY A 373 -13.42 25.67 7.32
CA GLY A 373 -12.80 26.99 7.51
C GLY A 373 -11.38 27.09 6.94
N MET A 374 -11.02 26.25 5.97
CA MET A 374 -9.70 26.24 5.35
C MET A 374 -9.64 27.19 4.15
N CYS A 375 -8.48 27.79 3.89
CA CYS A 375 -8.20 28.41 2.61
C CYS A 375 -8.07 27.31 1.53
N VAL A 376 -8.63 27.51 0.33
CA VAL A 376 -8.58 26.50 -0.74
C VAL A 376 -7.75 27.00 -1.91
N THR A 377 -6.87 26.14 -2.41
CA THR A 377 -6.04 26.39 -3.59
C THR A 377 -6.23 25.26 -4.59
N GLU A 378 -6.76 25.56 -5.78
CA GLU A 378 -6.90 24.58 -6.86
C GLU A 378 -5.74 24.66 -7.85
N ARG A 379 -5.27 23.49 -8.30
CA ARG A 379 -4.24 23.33 -9.35
C ARG A 379 -4.68 22.24 -10.31
N THR A 380 -4.40 22.42 -11.59
CA THR A 380 -4.69 21.41 -12.61
C THR A 380 -3.38 21.01 -13.29
N LEU A 381 -3.06 19.73 -13.26
CA LEU A 381 -1.96 19.14 -14.03
C LEU A 381 -2.47 18.91 -15.45
N THR A 382 -2.04 19.76 -16.39
CA THR A 382 -2.47 19.72 -17.79
C THR A 382 -1.53 18.91 -18.68
N GLU A 383 -0.27 18.74 -18.29
CA GLU A 383 0.70 17.96 -19.08
C GLU A 383 0.59 16.47 -18.77
N GLN A 384 0.27 15.68 -19.81
CA GLN A 384 0.39 14.22 -19.77
C GLN A 384 1.85 13.83 -19.98
N LEU A 385 2.39 13.01 -19.07
CA LEU A 385 3.81 12.71 -19.00
C LEU A 385 4.11 11.22 -19.12
N ARG A 386 3.06 10.38 -19.17
CA ARG A 386 3.12 8.92 -19.03
C ARG A 386 3.55 8.19 -20.31
N CYS A 387 3.56 8.89 -21.43
CA CYS A 387 4.17 8.46 -22.69
C CYS A 387 4.60 9.75 -23.39
N ARG A 388 5.85 9.85 -23.84
CA ARG A 388 6.06 10.72 -25.01
C ARG A 388 5.18 10.10 -26.11
N ASP A 389 4.25 10.89 -26.65
CA ASP A 389 3.51 10.57 -27.86
C ASP A 389 2.31 9.58 -27.77
N ALA A 390 1.60 9.43 -26.63
CA ALA A 390 0.30 8.72 -26.58
C ALA A 390 -0.93 9.64 -26.44
N ASN A 391 -0.76 10.94 -26.72
CA ASN A 391 -1.77 11.96 -26.45
C ASN A 391 -3.03 11.75 -27.32
N ALA A 392 -2.87 11.32 -28.57
CA ALA A 392 -4.03 11.07 -29.43
C ALA A 392 -4.82 9.84 -28.95
N TYR A 393 -4.14 8.79 -28.53
CA TYR A 393 -4.78 7.62 -27.91
C TYR A 393 -5.54 7.98 -26.62
N LEU A 394 -4.92 8.72 -25.70
CA LEU A 394 -5.58 9.07 -24.44
C LEU A 394 -6.79 9.99 -24.65
N ALA A 395 -6.70 10.94 -25.58
CA ALA A 395 -7.85 11.77 -25.98
C ALA A 395 -8.96 10.91 -26.63
N TRP A 396 -8.59 9.93 -27.45
CA TRP A 396 -9.54 8.99 -28.05
C TRP A 396 -10.24 8.12 -27.01
N VAL A 397 -9.51 7.64 -25.98
CA VAL A 397 -10.12 6.90 -24.86
C VAL A 397 -11.03 7.80 -24.04
N ASP A 398 -10.71 9.08 -23.85
CA ASP A 398 -11.58 10.07 -23.20
C ASP A 398 -12.89 10.27 -23.99
N ASP A 399 -12.80 10.51 -25.30
CA ASP A 399 -13.96 10.60 -26.18
C ASP A 399 -14.82 9.33 -26.16
N PHE A 400 -14.18 8.17 -26.23
CA PHE A 400 -14.86 6.89 -26.19
C PHE A 400 -15.55 6.67 -24.82
N MET A 401 -14.81 6.72 -23.72
CA MET A 401 -15.29 6.28 -22.42
C MET A 401 -15.97 7.38 -21.62
N ASN A 402 -15.61 8.65 -21.78
CA ASN A 402 -16.23 9.76 -21.05
C ASN A 402 -17.36 10.42 -21.86
N HIS A 403 -17.20 10.57 -23.17
CA HIS A 403 -18.20 11.23 -24.02
C HIS A 403 -19.07 10.28 -24.85
N GLY A 404 -18.71 8.99 -24.94
CA GLY A 404 -19.49 7.97 -25.63
C GLY A 404 -19.36 8.09 -27.15
N LYS A 405 -18.33 8.80 -27.61
CA LYS A 405 -18.07 9.16 -29.00
C LYS A 405 -16.89 8.34 -29.49
N LEU A 406 -17.17 7.34 -30.31
CA LEU A 406 -16.13 6.57 -30.99
C LEU A 406 -15.82 7.23 -32.34
N ALA A 407 -14.68 7.92 -32.41
CA ALA A 407 -14.17 8.57 -33.62
C ALA A 407 -12.94 7.81 -34.15
N PRO A 408 -12.50 8.05 -35.40
CA PRO A 408 -11.25 7.48 -35.89
C PRO A 408 -10.06 7.90 -35.02
N LEU A 409 -9.23 6.93 -34.64
CA LEU A 409 -8.00 7.19 -33.91
C LEU A 409 -6.97 7.83 -34.84
N LYS A 410 -6.34 8.92 -34.41
CA LYS A 410 -5.18 9.48 -35.10
C LYS A 410 -3.95 8.67 -34.70
N ALA A 411 -3.10 8.33 -35.66
CA ALA A 411 -1.85 7.65 -35.39
C ALA A 411 -0.98 8.48 -34.44
N ASP A 412 -0.51 7.84 -33.39
CA ASP A 412 0.60 8.28 -32.57
C ASP A 412 1.87 7.60 -33.12
N GLU A 413 3.00 8.32 -33.24
CA GLU A 413 4.23 7.76 -33.85
C GLU A 413 4.86 6.66 -32.98
N ASP A 414 4.76 6.77 -31.65
CA ASP A 414 5.44 5.90 -30.68
C ASP A 414 4.48 5.13 -29.73
N PHE A 415 3.16 5.15 -29.99
CA PHE A 415 2.19 4.38 -29.20
C PHE A 415 1.34 3.43 -30.06
N GLU A 416 1.47 2.12 -29.81
CA GLU A 416 0.84 1.08 -30.62
C GLU A 416 -0.60 0.77 -30.15
N VAL A 417 -1.57 0.82 -31.05
CA VAL A 417 -2.96 0.40 -30.78
C VAL A 417 -3.35 -0.71 -31.74
N THR A 418 -3.61 -1.90 -31.20
CA THR A 418 -3.94 -3.08 -32.00
C THR A 418 -5.28 -3.66 -31.60
N LEU A 419 -6.21 -3.74 -32.55
CA LEU A 419 -7.39 -4.58 -32.39
C LEU A 419 -7.02 -6.02 -32.77
N VAL A 420 -7.29 -6.98 -31.89
CA VAL A 420 -7.05 -8.40 -32.17
C VAL A 420 -8.36 -9.14 -32.40
N ASP A 421 -8.29 -10.25 -33.15
CA ASP A 421 -9.48 -11.06 -33.47
C ASP A 421 -9.83 -12.09 -32.39
N SER A 422 -8.91 -12.36 -31.45
CA SER A 422 -9.14 -13.30 -30.35
C SER A 422 -8.25 -13.04 -29.13
N PRO A 423 -8.71 -13.42 -27.92
CA PRO A 423 -7.87 -13.41 -26.72
C PRO A 423 -6.62 -14.30 -26.82
N ASP A 424 -6.67 -15.40 -27.57
CA ASP A 424 -5.49 -16.24 -27.85
C ASP A 424 -4.40 -15.43 -28.56
N THR A 425 -4.78 -14.68 -29.60
CA THR A 425 -3.86 -13.81 -30.34
C THR A 425 -3.29 -12.72 -29.42
N MET A 426 -4.12 -12.12 -28.57
CA MET A 426 -3.68 -11.15 -27.55
C MET A 426 -2.58 -11.74 -26.66
N GLN A 427 -2.85 -12.92 -26.09
CA GLN A 427 -1.95 -13.58 -25.15
C GLN A 427 -0.62 -13.94 -25.81
N ARG A 428 -0.63 -14.46 -27.05
CA ARG A 428 0.60 -14.78 -27.78
C ARG A 428 1.45 -13.54 -28.08
N LEU A 429 0.82 -12.44 -28.50
CA LEU A 429 1.52 -11.19 -28.82
C LEU A 429 2.15 -10.58 -27.56
N LEU A 430 1.42 -10.55 -26.45
CA LEU A 430 1.95 -10.08 -25.16
C LEU A 430 3.05 -11.00 -24.63
N ALA A 431 2.91 -12.32 -24.78
CA ALA A 431 3.96 -13.27 -24.38
C ALA A 431 5.26 -13.08 -25.19
N ALA A 432 5.15 -12.70 -26.47
CA ALA A 432 6.32 -12.37 -27.28
C ALA A 432 7.01 -11.09 -26.76
N GLN A 433 6.26 -10.02 -26.51
CA GLN A 433 6.83 -8.78 -25.93
C GLN A 433 7.45 -8.99 -24.55
N ALA A 434 6.84 -9.86 -23.74
CA ALA A 434 7.38 -10.20 -22.42
C ALA A 434 8.74 -10.91 -22.49
N LYS A 435 9.00 -11.71 -23.54
CA LYS A 435 10.31 -12.33 -23.77
C LYS A 435 11.40 -11.32 -24.08
N ASP A 436 11.04 -10.19 -24.68
CA ASP A 436 11.95 -9.09 -24.99
C ASP A 436 12.13 -8.12 -23.80
N GLY A 437 11.65 -8.50 -22.61
CA GLY A 437 11.83 -7.74 -21.37
C GLY A 437 10.77 -6.68 -21.10
N SER A 438 9.73 -6.58 -21.94
CA SER A 438 8.62 -5.65 -21.71
C SER A 438 7.65 -6.17 -20.65
N THR A 439 7.20 -5.29 -19.77
CA THR A 439 6.13 -5.58 -18.81
C THR A 439 4.79 -5.67 -19.53
N CYS A 440 4.10 -6.82 -19.44
CA CYS A 440 2.89 -7.11 -20.20
C CYS A 440 1.76 -7.59 -19.30
N ARG A 441 0.52 -7.13 -19.53
CA ARG A 441 -0.64 -7.48 -18.69
C ARG A 441 -1.92 -7.67 -19.51
N ILE A 442 -2.68 -8.74 -19.26
CA ILE A 442 -4.08 -8.82 -19.70
C ILE A 442 -4.99 -8.32 -18.58
N VAL A 443 -5.98 -7.49 -18.91
CA VAL A 443 -6.94 -6.87 -17.99
C VAL A 443 -8.35 -6.94 -18.54
N ALA A 444 -9.34 -6.96 -17.64
CA ALA A 444 -10.74 -7.02 -18.06
C ALA A 444 -11.68 -6.38 -17.02
N GLY A 445 -12.86 -5.94 -17.48
CA GLY A 445 -13.97 -5.55 -16.61
C GLY A 445 -14.64 -6.76 -15.96
N TYR A 446 -15.44 -6.57 -14.91
CA TYR A 446 -16.02 -7.68 -14.13
C TYR A 446 -17.23 -8.40 -14.81
N CYS A 447 -17.11 -8.75 -16.09
CA CYS A 447 -18.15 -9.45 -16.84
C CYS A 447 -18.21 -10.97 -16.56
N TRP A 448 -17.26 -11.50 -15.79
CA TRP A 448 -17.13 -12.95 -15.59
C TRP A 448 -17.11 -13.31 -14.10
N PRO A 449 -17.68 -14.48 -13.73
CA PRO A 449 -17.68 -14.94 -12.36
C PRO A 449 -16.28 -15.28 -11.87
N TRP A 450 -16.00 -15.03 -10.59
CA TRP A 450 -14.73 -15.38 -9.96
C TRP A 450 -14.82 -16.72 -9.23
N LYS A 451 -14.91 -17.79 -10.01
CA LYS A 451 -15.06 -19.18 -9.54
C LYS A 451 -13.86 -19.64 -8.70
N THR A 452 -12.66 -19.15 -9.00
CA THR A 452 -11.40 -19.58 -8.36
C THR A 452 -11.07 -18.81 -7.08
N ALA A 453 -11.83 -17.77 -6.71
CA ALA A 453 -11.51 -16.87 -5.58
C ALA A 453 -11.29 -17.60 -4.24
N LYS A 454 -12.03 -18.69 -4.00
CA LYS A 454 -11.95 -19.49 -2.77
C LYS A 454 -11.16 -20.79 -2.93
N THR A 455 -10.78 -21.15 -4.15
CA THR A 455 -10.03 -22.38 -4.47
C THR A 455 -9.00 -22.09 -5.56
N PRO A 456 -7.92 -21.35 -5.25
CA PRO A 456 -6.89 -21.01 -6.22
C PRO A 456 -6.31 -22.27 -6.89
N GLY A 457 -6.12 -22.23 -8.21
CA GLY A 457 -5.47 -23.30 -8.97
C GLY A 457 -6.37 -24.44 -9.49
N ARG A 458 -7.66 -24.50 -9.13
CA ARG A 458 -8.64 -25.42 -9.74
C ARG A 458 -9.64 -24.64 -10.60
N ASN A 459 -9.86 -25.05 -11.85
CA ASN A 459 -10.75 -24.43 -12.86
C ASN A 459 -10.27 -23.09 -13.47
N TYR A 460 -11.13 -22.49 -14.29
CA TYR A 460 -10.98 -21.20 -14.96
C TYR A 460 -12.19 -20.29 -14.65
N ASP A 461 -11.97 -18.98 -14.66
CA ASP A 461 -12.97 -17.96 -14.32
C ASP A 461 -13.64 -17.39 -15.57
N ILE A 462 -12.82 -17.12 -16.59
CA ILE A 462 -13.18 -16.47 -17.83
C ILE A 462 -13.18 -17.53 -18.92
N ASP A 463 -14.25 -17.56 -19.72
CA ASP A 463 -14.34 -18.34 -20.95
C ASP A 463 -14.82 -17.41 -22.07
N ILE A 464 -14.02 -17.29 -23.12
CA ILE A 464 -14.32 -16.50 -24.32
C ILE A 464 -14.06 -17.39 -25.53
N ASN A 465 -15.12 -17.96 -26.09
CA ASN A 465 -15.03 -18.83 -27.28
C ASN A 465 -14.00 -19.96 -27.12
N GLY A 466 -13.92 -20.57 -25.93
CA GLY A 466 -12.98 -21.66 -25.64
C GLY A 466 -11.58 -21.20 -25.18
N TRP A 467 -11.26 -19.90 -25.26
CA TRP A 467 -10.12 -19.36 -24.53
C TRP A 467 -10.47 -19.23 -23.05
N GLN A 468 -9.66 -19.84 -22.19
CA GLN A 468 -9.91 -19.91 -20.77
C GLN A 468 -8.80 -19.22 -19.98
N ALA A 469 -9.20 -18.39 -19.03
CA ALA A 469 -8.28 -17.69 -18.15
C ALA A 469 -8.81 -17.61 -16.73
N ARG A 470 -7.89 -17.30 -15.81
CA ARG A 470 -8.20 -17.04 -14.42
C ARG A 470 -8.16 -15.54 -14.16
N TRP A 471 -9.03 -15.09 -13.27
CA TRP A 471 -8.78 -13.86 -12.57
C TRP A 471 -7.52 -14.00 -11.73
N ASN A 472 -6.85 -12.89 -11.47
CA ASN A 472 -5.68 -12.85 -10.61
C ASN A 472 -5.93 -13.51 -9.23
N ALA A 473 -4.94 -14.21 -8.69
CA ALA A 473 -5.04 -14.73 -7.32
C ALA A 473 -4.88 -13.58 -6.27
N PRO A 474 -5.53 -13.66 -5.10
CA PRO A 474 -5.25 -12.75 -4.00
C PRO A 474 -3.88 -13.07 -3.38
N ARG A 475 -2.87 -12.23 -3.68
CA ARG A 475 -1.52 -12.22 -3.08
C ARG A 475 -1.13 -10.76 -2.78
N SER A 476 0.05 -10.51 -2.20
CA SER A 476 0.65 -9.16 -2.14
C SER A 476 0.60 -8.53 -3.55
N TYR A 477 -0.14 -7.44 -3.67
CA TYR A 477 -0.34 -6.72 -4.93
C TYR A 477 0.99 -6.24 -5.52
N ALA A 478 1.93 -5.84 -4.65
CA ALA A 478 3.25 -5.36 -5.06
C ALA A 478 4.13 -6.47 -5.67
N GLU A 479 4.18 -7.65 -5.03
CA GLU A 479 4.94 -8.80 -5.50
C GLU A 479 4.33 -9.39 -6.78
N TRP A 480 3.00 -9.52 -6.81
CA TRP A 480 2.31 -10.11 -7.94
C TRP A 480 2.33 -9.22 -9.18
N ASN A 481 2.19 -7.90 -9.06
CA ASN A 481 2.25 -6.99 -10.21
C ASN A 481 3.62 -6.96 -10.93
N ARG A 482 4.63 -7.65 -10.38
CA ARG A 482 6.00 -7.72 -10.91
C ARG A 482 6.45 -9.16 -11.23
N ALA A 483 5.60 -10.16 -10.99
CA ALA A 483 5.96 -11.56 -11.22
C ALA A 483 6.07 -11.88 -12.71
N PRO A 484 6.99 -12.76 -13.14
CA PRO A 484 6.96 -13.32 -14.49
C PRO A 484 5.60 -14.01 -14.76
N GLY A 485 5.06 -13.89 -15.98
CA GLY A 485 3.82 -14.59 -16.37
C GLY A 485 2.50 -13.81 -16.20
N LEU A 486 2.53 -12.48 -16.00
CA LEU A 486 1.30 -11.65 -15.88
C LEU A 486 0.37 -11.65 -17.09
N HIS A 487 0.83 -12.17 -18.23
CA HIS A 487 0.05 -12.38 -19.44
C HIS A 487 -0.73 -13.72 -19.42
N GLU A 488 -0.53 -14.56 -18.41
CA GLU A 488 -1.23 -15.84 -18.23
C GLU A 488 -2.48 -15.72 -17.34
N GLU A 489 -2.62 -14.60 -16.62
CA GLU A 489 -3.77 -14.27 -15.77
C GLU A 489 -4.41 -12.94 -16.18
N VAL A 490 -5.71 -12.80 -15.92
CA VAL A 490 -6.45 -11.55 -16.18
C VAL A 490 -6.52 -10.70 -14.92
N GLY A 491 -5.98 -9.49 -14.99
CA GLY A 491 -5.97 -8.54 -13.89
C GLY A 491 -7.32 -7.84 -13.76
N ALA A 492 -7.93 -7.93 -12.57
CA ALA A 492 -9.13 -7.19 -12.24
C ALA A 492 -8.83 -5.69 -12.04
N ILE A 493 -9.82 -4.84 -12.31
CA ILE A 493 -9.65 -3.37 -12.26
C ILE A 493 -9.04 -2.85 -10.96
N TYR A 494 -9.43 -3.37 -9.79
CA TYR A 494 -8.91 -2.89 -8.50
C TYR A 494 -7.45 -3.29 -8.25
N THR A 495 -6.92 -4.28 -8.98
CA THR A 495 -5.55 -4.78 -8.81
C THR A 495 -4.57 -4.06 -9.73
N VAL A 496 -5.07 -3.50 -10.84
CA VAL A 496 -4.25 -2.81 -11.87
C VAL A 496 -4.31 -1.28 -11.74
N GLN A 497 -5.28 -0.73 -11.00
CA GLN A 497 -5.35 0.71 -10.73
C GLN A 497 -4.15 1.18 -9.90
N GLY A 498 -3.41 2.16 -10.44
CA GLY A 498 -2.18 2.67 -9.84
C GLY A 498 -0.89 2.07 -10.40
N PHE A 499 -0.98 1.04 -11.26
CA PHE A 499 0.16 0.43 -11.93
C PHE A 499 0.21 0.78 -13.42
N GLU A 500 1.36 0.50 -14.04
CA GLU A 500 1.65 0.73 -15.45
C GLU A 500 2.39 -0.47 -16.02
N TYR A 501 2.15 -0.75 -17.30
CA TYR A 501 2.84 -1.81 -18.04
C TYR A 501 3.24 -1.28 -19.42
N ASP A 502 4.29 -1.82 -20.02
CA ASP A 502 4.70 -1.46 -21.38
C ASP A 502 3.57 -1.77 -22.37
N TYR A 503 3.04 -2.99 -22.32
CA TYR A 503 1.91 -3.42 -23.14
C TYR A 503 0.74 -3.94 -22.32
N VAL A 504 -0.49 -3.56 -22.68
CA VAL A 504 -1.73 -4.00 -22.00
C VAL A 504 -2.71 -4.60 -23.00
N GLY A 505 -3.19 -5.81 -22.72
CA GLY A 505 -4.32 -6.42 -23.41
C GLY A 505 -5.62 -6.14 -22.67
N VAL A 506 -6.55 -5.40 -23.28
CA VAL A 506 -7.85 -5.04 -22.70
C VAL A 506 -8.94 -5.92 -23.30
N LEU A 507 -9.53 -6.76 -22.46
CA LEU A 507 -10.74 -7.51 -22.79
C LEU A 507 -11.98 -6.70 -22.37
N ILE A 508 -12.75 -6.27 -23.36
CA ILE A 508 -14.06 -5.63 -23.18
C ILE A 508 -15.13 -6.71 -23.23
N GLY A 509 -15.78 -6.96 -22.10
CA GLY A 509 -16.84 -7.96 -22.01
C GLY A 509 -18.19 -7.44 -22.52
N ASP A 510 -19.20 -8.30 -22.46
CA ASP A 510 -20.54 -8.00 -22.97
C ASP A 510 -21.32 -6.99 -22.11
N ASP A 511 -20.73 -6.37 -21.09
CA ASP A 511 -21.36 -5.28 -20.34
C ASP A 511 -21.24 -3.92 -21.05
N LEU A 512 -20.39 -3.81 -22.07
CA LEU A 512 -20.26 -2.65 -22.96
C LEU A 512 -20.49 -3.07 -24.41
N ILE A 513 -21.54 -2.54 -25.03
CA ILE A 513 -21.98 -2.93 -26.37
C ILE A 513 -22.15 -1.70 -27.26
N HIS A 514 -22.05 -1.88 -28.57
CA HIS A 514 -22.36 -0.85 -29.56
C HIS A 514 -23.62 -1.22 -30.34
N THR A 515 -24.62 -0.34 -30.29
CA THR A 515 -25.91 -0.50 -30.98
C THR A 515 -26.07 0.58 -32.05
N GLU A 516 -27.13 0.53 -32.84
CA GLU A 516 -27.49 1.62 -33.77
C GLU A 516 -27.66 2.98 -33.06
N LYS A 517 -28.06 2.95 -31.78
CA LYS A 517 -28.22 4.13 -30.92
C LYS A 517 -26.92 4.55 -30.23
N GLY A 518 -25.78 4.01 -30.66
CA GLY A 518 -24.46 4.23 -30.09
C GLY A 518 -24.10 3.27 -28.94
N LEU A 519 -23.12 3.69 -28.14
CA LEU A 519 -22.59 2.94 -27.01
C LEU A 519 -23.65 2.72 -25.93
N ARG A 520 -23.78 1.49 -25.44
CA ARG A 520 -24.77 1.09 -24.42
C ARG A 520 -24.15 0.13 -23.41
N ILE A 521 -24.73 0.13 -22.22
CA ILE A 521 -24.35 -0.76 -21.13
C ILE A 521 -25.37 -1.88 -21.03
N GLN A 522 -24.91 -3.13 -21.12
CA GLN A 522 -25.73 -4.32 -20.92
C GLN A 522 -25.52 -4.83 -19.50
N ALA A 523 -26.31 -4.29 -18.59
CA ALA A 523 -26.15 -4.55 -17.16
C ALA A 523 -26.34 -6.02 -16.73
N SER A 524 -27.02 -6.84 -17.54
CA SER A 524 -27.18 -8.28 -17.28
C SER A 524 -25.88 -9.09 -17.45
N ALA A 525 -24.89 -8.56 -18.16
CA ALA A 525 -23.59 -9.21 -18.34
C ALA A 525 -22.63 -8.95 -17.16
N GLN A 526 -22.91 -7.94 -16.32
CA GLN A 526 -22.06 -7.55 -15.21
C GLN A 526 -22.19 -8.54 -14.03
N GLN A 527 -21.07 -9.11 -13.57
CA GLN A 527 -21.03 -10.15 -12.53
C GLN A 527 -20.56 -9.65 -11.17
N TYR A 528 -20.08 -8.40 -11.05
CA TYR A 528 -19.61 -7.85 -9.78
C TYR A 528 -20.76 -7.46 -8.87
N ALA A 529 -21.06 -8.31 -7.90
CA ALA A 529 -22.17 -8.13 -6.96
C ALA A 529 -22.21 -6.76 -6.26
N PRO A 530 -21.09 -6.19 -5.76
CA PRO A 530 -21.10 -4.85 -5.18
C PRO A 530 -21.62 -3.79 -6.15
N LEU A 531 -21.16 -3.81 -7.41
CA LEU A 531 -21.62 -2.86 -8.42
C LEU A 531 -23.08 -3.12 -8.85
N THR A 532 -23.49 -4.37 -9.10
CA THR A 532 -24.88 -4.67 -9.50
C THR A 532 -25.88 -4.31 -8.40
N SER A 533 -25.51 -4.46 -7.12
CA SER A 533 -26.36 -4.10 -5.98
C SER A 533 -26.72 -2.61 -5.93
N THR A 534 -25.93 -1.73 -6.56
CA THR A 534 -26.21 -0.29 -6.58
C THR A 534 -27.47 0.06 -7.35
N ARG A 535 -27.90 -0.80 -8.28
CA ARG A 535 -29.08 -0.59 -9.12
C ARG A 535 -30.40 -0.77 -8.38
N THR A 536 -30.40 -1.46 -7.24
CA THR A 536 -31.60 -1.81 -6.47
C THR A 536 -31.78 -0.97 -5.19
N ARG A 537 -30.94 0.05 -4.97
CA ARG A 537 -30.94 0.84 -3.72
C ARG A 537 -32.08 1.88 -3.68
N GLY A 538 -33.09 1.65 -2.85
CA GLY A 538 -34.34 2.44 -2.81
C GLY A 538 -34.22 3.96 -2.60
N ASN A 539 -33.10 4.46 -2.04
CA ASN A 539 -32.96 5.87 -1.63
C ASN A 539 -32.52 6.82 -2.75
N ILE A 540 -32.31 6.33 -3.98
CA ILE A 540 -31.87 7.10 -5.15
C ILE A 540 -32.83 6.83 -6.32
N PRO A 541 -33.26 7.84 -7.10
CA PRO A 541 -34.10 7.64 -8.29
C PRO A 541 -33.50 6.62 -9.27
N GLN A 542 -34.35 5.76 -9.87
CA GLN A 542 -33.91 4.70 -10.80
C GLN A 542 -33.02 5.22 -11.94
N GLU A 543 -33.39 6.35 -12.54
CA GLU A 543 -32.64 6.98 -13.63
C GLU A 543 -31.22 7.35 -13.20
N GLN A 544 -31.07 7.94 -12.01
CA GLN A 544 -29.76 8.28 -11.45
C GLN A 544 -28.94 7.02 -11.11
N ARG A 545 -29.59 5.95 -10.61
CA ARG A 545 -28.92 4.66 -10.37
C ARG A 545 -28.38 4.06 -11.67
N ASP A 546 -29.18 4.04 -12.73
CA ASP A 546 -28.77 3.48 -14.02
C ASP A 546 -27.69 4.34 -14.70
N SER A 547 -27.75 5.67 -14.54
CA SER A 547 -26.71 6.59 -14.99
C SER A 547 -25.39 6.36 -14.25
N ASN A 548 -25.40 6.29 -12.92
CA ASN A 548 -24.23 6.03 -12.10
C ASN A 548 -23.61 4.65 -12.41
N PHE A 549 -24.44 3.62 -12.56
CA PHE A 549 -24.00 2.28 -12.94
C PHE A 549 -23.34 2.28 -14.32
N SER A 550 -23.96 2.95 -15.29
CA SER A 550 -23.41 3.07 -16.64
C SER A 550 -22.09 3.83 -16.66
N ARG A 551 -21.99 4.89 -15.86
CA ARG A 551 -20.76 5.68 -15.71
C ARG A 551 -19.65 4.86 -15.07
N ALA A 552 -19.94 4.08 -14.03
CA ALA A 552 -18.97 3.22 -13.36
C ALA A 552 -18.34 2.20 -14.32
N ILE A 553 -19.12 1.52 -15.17
CA ILE A 553 -18.59 0.57 -16.16
C ILE A 553 -17.68 1.26 -17.18
N ARG A 554 -18.09 2.44 -17.66
CA ARG A 554 -17.26 3.23 -18.59
C ARG A 554 -15.95 3.68 -17.93
N ASN A 555 -15.98 4.08 -16.66
CA ASN A 555 -14.78 4.43 -15.91
C ASN A 555 -13.85 3.23 -15.68
N ILE A 556 -14.40 2.03 -15.44
CA ILE A 556 -13.61 0.80 -15.36
C ILE A 556 -12.79 0.65 -16.65
N TYR A 557 -13.43 0.69 -17.82
CA TYR A 557 -12.70 0.56 -19.07
C TYR A 557 -11.78 1.76 -19.38
N TYR A 558 -12.18 2.98 -19.04
CA TYR A 558 -11.29 4.16 -19.12
C TYR A 558 -9.99 3.91 -18.35
N VAL A 559 -10.10 3.41 -17.11
CA VAL A 559 -8.95 3.07 -16.30
C VAL A 559 -8.14 1.94 -16.94
N LEU A 560 -8.77 0.85 -17.39
CA LEU A 560 -8.04 -0.29 -17.99
C LEU A 560 -7.25 0.10 -19.25
N MET A 561 -7.87 0.90 -20.11
CA MET A 561 -7.29 1.34 -21.38
C MET A 561 -6.12 2.32 -21.21
N THR A 562 -6.03 3.00 -20.06
CA THR A 562 -5.01 4.03 -19.79
C THR A 562 -3.81 3.50 -18.97
N ARG A 563 -3.59 2.18 -18.94
CA ARG A 563 -2.50 1.53 -18.17
C ARG A 563 -1.22 1.25 -18.96
N ALA A 564 -1.28 1.28 -20.29
CA ALA A 564 -0.13 0.99 -21.17
C ALA A 564 0.82 2.19 -21.31
N LYS A 565 2.13 1.91 -21.47
CA LYS A 565 3.19 2.90 -21.77
C LYS A 565 3.64 2.90 -23.24
N LYS A 566 3.57 1.75 -23.91
CA LYS A 566 4.04 1.58 -25.30
C LYS A 566 2.92 1.16 -26.23
N GLY A 567 1.98 0.34 -25.76
CA GLY A 567 0.85 -0.01 -26.59
C GLY A 567 -0.25 -0.82 -25.92
N VAL A 568 -1.41 -0.84 -26.57
CA VAL A 568 -2.61 -1.54 -26.12
C VAL A 568 -3.07 -2.53 -27.19
N LEU A 569 -3.48 -3.72 -26.75
CA LEU A 569 -4.25 -4.64 -27.56
C LEU A 569 -5.69 -4.62 -27.06
N ILE A 570 -6.67 -4.54 -27.96
CA ILE A 570 -8.09 -4.47 -27.60
C ILE A 570 -8.80 -5.67 -28.21
N TYR A 571 -9.68 -6.29 -27.43
CA TYR A 571 -10.65 -7.27 -27.91
C TYR A 571 -12.00 -7.02 -27.25
N ALA A 572 -13.06 -6.88 -28.05
CA ALA A 572 -14.43 -6.78 -27.57
C ALA A 572 -15.19 -8.08 -27.85
N VAL A 573 -15.85 -8.62 -26.82
CA VAL A 573 -16.68 -9.83 -26.96
C VAL A 573 -17.91 -9.56 -27.83
N HIS A 574 -18.54 -8.39 -27.66
CA HIS A 574 -19.70 -8.00 -28.44
C HIS A 574 -19.30 -7.67 -29.89
N ALA A 575 -19.74 -8.50 -30.84
CA ALA A 575 -19.39 -8.38 -32.26
C ALA A 575 -19.62 -6.97 -32.84
N GLY A 576 -20.77 -6.33 -32.55
CA GLY A 576 -21.04 -4.98 -33.06
C GLY A 576 -20.11 -3.90 -32.49
N LEU A 577 -19.50 -4.12 -31.32
CA LEU A 577 -18.49 -3.22 -30.76
C LEU A 577 -17.12 -3.52 -31.38
N GLN A 578 -16.77 -4.80 -31.55
CA GLN A 578 -15.56 -5.23 -32.26
C GLN A 578 -15.52 -4.66 -33.68
N ASP A 579 -16.61 -4.76 -34.44
CA ASP A 579 -16.73 -4.23 -35.81
C ASP A 579 -16.59 -2.71 -35.82
N LYS A 580 -17.22 -2.03 -34.84
CA LYS A 580 -17.14 -0.57 -34.75
C LYS A 580 -15.71 -0.11 -34.40
N LEU A 581 -15.02 -0.81 -33.50
CA LEU A 581 -13.60 -0.55 -33.20
C LEU A 581 -12.73 -0.78 -34.44
N ALA A 582 -12.98 -1.84 -35.22
CA ALA A 582 -12.24 -2.12 -36.45
C ALA A 582 -12.37 -0.99 -37.48
N GLN A 583 -13.56 -0.36 -37.59
CA GLN A 583 -13.77 0.80 -38.46
C GLN A 583 -13.02 2.05 -37.99
N MET A 584 -12.83 2.22 -36.68
CA MET A 584 -12.24 3.44 -36.11
C MET A 584 -10.71 3.35 -35.94
N LEU A 585 -10.14 2.15 -35.90
CA LEU A 585 -8.71 1.90 -35.69
C LEU A 585 -7.98 1.54 -37.00
N ASP A 586 -8.32 2.17 -38.12
CA ASP A 586 -7.97 1.83 -39.52
C ASP A 586 -6.59 1.15 -39.76
N LYS A 587 -6.50 0.30 -40.79
CA LYS A 587 -5.36 -0.62 -41.05
C LYS A 587 -4.00 0.05 -41.37
N SER A 588 -3.95 1.37 -41.56
CA SER A 588 -2.69 2.11 -41.70
C SER A 588 -2.09 2.56 -40.35
N THR A 589 -2.89 2.52 -39.28
CA THR A 589 -2.53 2.85 -37.89
C THR A 589 -2.07 1.63 -37.09
N THR A 590 -2.33 0.42 -37.59
CA THR A 590 -1.74 -0.81 -37.08
C THR A 590 -0.28 -0.86 -37.49
N GLY A 591 0.59 -0.19 -36.73
CA GLY A 591 2.00 -0.57 -36.68
C GLY A 591 2.04 -2.08 -36.51
N THR A 592 2.76 -2.78 -37.39
CA THR A 592 2.94 -4.23 -37.21
C THR A 592 3.54 -4.42 -35.82
N PHE A 593 2.77 -5.02 -34.91
CA PHE A 593 3.25 -5.47 -33.61
C PHE A 593 4.64 -6.08 -33.84
N PRO A 594 5.71 -5.63 -33.14
CA PRO A 594 7.06 -6.04 -33.46
C PRO A 594 7.10 -7.56 -33.58
N LYS A 595 7.42 -8.06 -34.79
CA LYS A 595 7.63 -9.50 -34.97
C LYS A 595 8.81 -9.86 -34.06
N PRO A 596 8.72 -10.94 -33.26
CA PRO A 596 9.80 -11.34 -32.37
C PRO A 596 11.08 -11.43 -33.20
N ALA A 597 12.16 -10.82 -32.71
CA ALA A 597 13.45 -10.87 -33.37
C ALA A 597 13.80 -12.34 -33.60
N ALA A 598 13.96 -12.76 -34.85
CA ALA A 598 14.39 -14.11 -35.17
C ALA A 598 15.71 -14.36 -34.43
N GLY A 599 15.67 -15.29 -33.47
CA GLY A 599 16.79 -15.54 -32.57
C GLY A 599 18.09 -15.72 -33.35
N ARG A 600 19.10 -14.94 -32.99
CA ARG A 600 20.48 -15.32 -33.31
C ARG A 600 20.80 -16.55 -32.47
N THR A 601 20.82 -17.70 -33.13
CA THR A 601 21.37 -18.98 -32.64
C THR A 601 22.76 -18.82 -32.09
#